data_AF-A0A7L4UN09-F1
#
_entry.id   AF-A0A7L4UN09-F1
#
_cell.length_a   1.000
_cell.length_b   1.000
_cell.length_c   1.000
_cell.angle_alpha   90.00
_cell.angle_beta   90.00
_cell.angle_gamma   90.00
#
_symmetry.space_group_name_H-M   'P 1'
#
loop_
_entity.id
_entity.type
_entity.pdbx_description
1 polymer ?
#
loop_
_entity_poly.entity_id
_entity_poly.type
_entity_poly.pdbx_seq_one_letter_code
_entity_poly.pdbx_strand_id
1 'polypeptide(L)'
;MAGFGNTSFVGIHVILALYGKEGIETVIMVDQPGSFVALTTVGILIANIYANKHQISARLVVGNILKFPPFLAFVIGWALNLCQLNIPEDIDATLDMMGSLVVPLALLSVGMQLKLDFKSLHWNYVWLGLGFKLLLFPAIIFTLCFIVFKETGQIIEITVIESAMASMITAAIVAIEYGLKPRFLQSYVECWNTSVIFNYWTVVLANSDFLKKRFNRKAFLLEIFIRKLT
;
A
#
# COMPACT_ATOMS: atom_id res chain seq x y z
N MET A 1 0.61 13.36 6.31
CA MET A 1 0.20 11.94 6.47
C MET A 1 -0.89 11.56 5.49
N ALA A 2 -2.02 12.27 5.46
CA ALA A 2 -3.14 12.01 4.55
C ALA A 2 -2.80 12.04 3.04
N GLY A 3 -1.64 12.51 2.62
CA GLY A 3 -1.19 12.42 1.21
C GLY A 3 -0.49 11.11 0.85
N PHE A 4 0.02 10.36 1.83
CA PHE A 4 0.88 9.20 1.58
C PHE A 4 0.13 7.91 1.86
N GLY A 5 -0.06 7.09 0.82
CA GLY A 5 -0.76 5.80 0.89
C GLY A 5 0.12 4.70 1.44
N ASN A 6 -0.49 3.70 2.09
CA ASN A 6 0.14 2.49 2.58
C ASN A 6 0.11 1.44 1.47
N THR A 7 0.76 1.81 0.37
CA THR A 7 0.82 1.07 -0.89
C THR A 7 1.67 -0.20 -0.75
N SER A 8 2.77 -0.14 0.01
CA SER A 8 3.58 -1.30 0.37
C SER A 8 2.90 -2.32 1.31
N PHE A 9 2.37 -1.92 2.47
CA PHE A 9 1.90 -2.91 3.45
C PHE A 9 0.43 -3.30 3.26
N VAL A 10 -0.43 -2.40 2.80
CA VAL A 10 -1.84 -2.72 2.52
C VAL A 10 -2.04 -2.96 1.02
N GLY A 11 -1.48 -2.08 0.19
CA GLY A 11 -1.62 -2.15 -1.27
C GLY A 11 -1.16 -3.47 -1.87
N ILE A 12 0.07 -3.93 -1.59
CA ILE A 12 0.59 -5.22 -2.09
C ILE A 12 -0.37 -6.38 -1.83
N HIS A 13 -0.99 -6.46 -0.64
CA HIS A 13 -1.93 -7.55 -0.33
C HIS A 13 -3.23 -7.44 -1.11
N VAL A 14 -3.76 -6.23 -1.22
CA VAL A 14 -4.98 -5.97 -1.97
C VAL A 14 -4.76 -6.28 -3.45
N ILE A 15 -3.66 -5.79 -4.02
CA ILE A 15 -3.33 -6.00 -5.44
C ILE A 15 -3.02 -7.47 -5.71
N LEU A 16 -2.27 -8.16 -4.85
CA LEU A 16 -2.05 -9.60 -5.00
C LEU A 16 -3.36 -10.39 -4.93
N ALA A 17 -4.29 -10.01 -4.04
CA ALA A 17 -5.58 -10.68 -3.93
C ALA A 17 -6.47 -10.46 -5.15
N LEU A 18 -6.43 -9.26 -5.76
CA LEU A 18 -7.29 -8.89 -6.89
C LEU A 18 -6.71 -9.26 -8.26
N TYR A 19 -5.40 -9.08 -8.44
CA TYR A 19 -4.69 -9.15 -9.71
C TYR A 19 -3.59 -10.22 -9.75
N GLY A 20 -3.34 -10.95 -8.67
CA GLY A 20 -2.29 -11.98 -8.61
C GLY A 20 -0.87 -11.41 -8.68
N LYS A 21 0.11 -12.28 -9.01
CA LYS A 21 1.54 -11.91 -9.05
C LYS A 21 1.81 -10.80 -10.09
N GLU A 22 1.09 -10.78 -11.21
CA GLU A 22 1.24 -9.77 -12.27
C GLU A 22 0.98 -8.34 -11.76
N GLY A 23 0.04 -8.17 -10.83
CA GLY A 23 -0.23 -6.85 -10.23
C GLY A 23 0.90 -6.34 -9.32
N ILE A 24 1.74 -7.23 -8.80
CA ILE A 24 2.82 -6.86 -7.86
C ILE A 24 3.88 -6.02 -8.58
N GLU A 25 4.18 -6.30 -9.84
CA GLU A 25 5.15 -5.51 -10.60
C GLU A 25 4.70 -4.05 -10.70
N THR A 26 3.42 -3.85 -10.99
CA THR A 26 2.82 -2.51 -11.07
C THR A 26 2.82 -1.82 -9.71
N VAL A 27 2.42 -2.52 -8.64
CA VAL A 27 2.33 -1.91 -7.31
C VAL A 27 3.69 -1.48 -6.78
N ILE A 28 4.74 -2.27 -7.04
CA ILE A 28 6.12 -1.94 -6.66
C ILE A 28 6.59 -0.69 -7.42
N MET A 29 6.26 -0.57 -8.70
CA MET A 29 6.56 0.62 -9.51
C MET A 29 5.83 1.87 -9.04
N VAL A 30 4.59 1.75 -8.54
CA VAL A 30 3.85 2.89 -7.98
C VAL A 30 4.41 3.28 -6.60
N ASP A 31 4.75 2.29 -5.78
CA ASP A 31 5.13 2.51 -4.39
C ASP A 31 6.57 3.01 -4.23
N GLN A 32 7.56 2.31 -4.81
CA GLN A 32 8.98 2.54 -4.49
C GLN A 32 9.51 3.86 -5.07
N PRO A 33 9.47 4.12 -6.39
CA PRO A 33 9.90 5.40 -6.94
C PRO A 33 8.85 6.51 -6.78
N GLY A 34 7.57 6.17 -6.57
CA GLY A 34 6.48 7.13 -6.41
C GLY A 34 6.24 7.51 -4.95
N SER A 35 5.44 6.69 -4.25
CA SER A 35 4.95 7.00 -2.90
C SER A 35 6.05 7.15 -1.85
N PHE A 36 7.07 6.28 -1.87
CA PHE A 36 8.17 6.30 -0.91
C PHE A 36 9.13 7.47 -1.12
N VAL A 37 9.51 7.75 -2.37
CA VAL A 37 10.32 8.94 -2.70
C VAL A 37 9.56 10.23 -2.36
N ALA A 38 8.26 10.29 -2.64
CA ALA A 38 7.43 11.44 -2.27
C ALA A 38 7.39 11.63 -0.74
N LEU A 39 7.32 10.55 0.05
CA LEU A 39 7.37 10.64 1.51
C LEU A 39 8.73 11.17 2.00
N THR A 40 9.82 10.58 1.50
CA THR A 40 11.17 10.94 1.94
C THR A 40 11.58 12.35 1.50
N THR A 41 10.95 12.90 0.46
CA THR A 41 11.17 14.28 0.00
C THR A 41 10.13 15.25 0.57
N VAL A 42 8.94 15.28 -0.01
CA VAL A 42 7.84 16.20 0.32
C VAL A 42 7.33 15.96 1.75
N GLY A 43 7.22 14.70 2.16
CA GLY A 43 6.74 14.37 3.51
C GLY A 43 7.69 14.86 4.60
N ILE A 44 8.99 14.66 4.43
CA ILE A 44 10.03 15.19 5.33
C ILE A 44 10.00 16.73 5.33
N LEU A 45 9.89 17.35 4.16
CA LEU A 45 9.83 18.80 4.05
C LEU A 45 8.63 19.40 4.80
N ILE A 46 7.45 18.81 4.64
CA ILE A 46 6.25 19.22 5.38
C ILE A 46 6.44 19.00 6.88
N ALA A 47 6.92 17.82 7.31
CA ALA A 47 7.14 17.52 8.73
C ALA A 47 8.12 18.52 9.36
N ASN A 48 9.16 18.91 8.64
CA ASN A 48 10.16 19.87 9.05
C ASN A 48 9.58 21.28 9.26
N ILE A 49 8.79 21.77 8.28
CA ILE A 49 8.10 23.07 8.36
C ILE A 49 7.20 23.12 9.60
N TYR A 50 6.35 22.10 9.79
CA TYR A 50 5.40 22.08 10.91
C TYR A 50 6.06 21.81 12.27
N ALA A 51 7.26 21.26 12.29
CA ALA A 51 8.05 21.09 13.49
C ALA A 51 8.88 22.33 13.87
N ASN A 52 8.82 23.42 13.08
CA ASN A 52 9.70 24.60 13.22
C ASN A 52 11.19 24.24 13.26
N LYS A 53 11.59 23.12 12.64
CA LYS A 53 12.99 22.67 12.61
C LYS A 53 13.63 23.14 11.31
N HIS A 54 14.21 24.33 11.21
CA HIS A 54 14.70 24.87 9.92
C HIS A 54 15.94 24.17 9.27
N GLN A 55 16.19 22.89 9.56
CA GLN A 55 17.31 22.13 9.01
C GLN A 55 16.82 20.96 8.16
N ILE A 56 16.50 21.21 6.89
CA ILE A 56 16.40 20.16 5.88
C ILE A 56 17.75 20.08 5.18
N SER A 57 18.47 18.98 5.36
CA SER A 57 19.67 18.69 4.57
C SER A 57 19.31 17.69 3.47
N ALA A 58 19.66 17.98 2.21
CA ALA A 58 19.55 17.02 1.12
C ALA A 58 20.28 15.71 1.43
N ARG A 59 21.37 15.79 2.21
CA ARG A 59 22.13 14.62 2.69
C ARG A 59 21.29 13.71 3.61
N LEU A 60 20.40 14.29 4.41
CA LEU A 60 19.49 13.54 5.28
C LEU A 60 18.45 12.78 4.45
N VAL A 61 17.84 13.45 3.47
CA VAL A 61 16.84 12.85 2.57
C VAL A 61 17.44 11.70 1.77
N VAL A 62 18.58 11.92 1.12
CA VAL A 62 19.30 10.86 0.38
C VAL A 62 19.71 9.73 1.33
N GLY A 63 20.19 10.05 2.53
CA GLY A 63 20.53 9.07 3.54
C GLY A 63 19.35 8.19 3.97
N ASN A 64 18.14 8.75 4.06
CA ASN A 64 16.94 7.99 4.41
C ASN A 64 16.48 7.07 3.27
N ILE A 65 16.58 7.53 2.02
CA ILE A 65 16.28 6.71 0.84
C ILE A 65 17.26 5.53 0.75
N LEU A 66 18.56 5.80 0.88
CA LEU A 66 19.60 4.78 0.76
C LEU A 66 19.67 3.82 1.95
N LYS A 67 19.06 4.16 3.10
CA LYS A 67 18.97 3.26 4.27
C LYS A 67 17.72 2.40 4.26
N PHE A 68 16.79 2.61 3.33
CA PHE A 68 15.54 1.87 3.30
C PHE A 68 15.71 0.58 2.47
N PRO A 69 15.71 -0.61 3.09
CA PRO A 69 16.04 -1.85 2.39
C PRO A 69 15.13 -2.16 1.18
N PRO A 70 13.80 -1.95 1.23
CA PRO A 70 12.94 -2.20 0.06
C PRO A 70 13.30 -1.35 -1.16
N PHE A 71 13.68 -0.09 -0.97
CA PHE A 71 14.08 0.78 -2.08
C PHE A 71 15.40 0.33 -2.69
N LEU A 72 16.37 -0.09 -1.86
CA LEU A 72 17.62 -0.68 -2.36
C LEU A 72 17.37 -1.96 -3.15
N ALA A 73 16.50 -2.84 -2.64
CA ALA A 73 16.12 -4.07 -3.33
C ALA A 73 15.46 -3.78 -4.69
N PHE A 74 14.58 -2.77 -4.75
CA PHE A 74 13.99 -2.28 -6.00
C PHE A 74 15.05 -1.80 -6.99
N VAL A 75 15.99 -0.95 -6.56
CA VAL A 75 17.05 -0.43 -7.43
C VAL A 75 17.95 -1.56 -7.94
N ILE A 76 18.31 -2.52 -7.09
CA ILE A 76 19.11 -3.68 -7.48
C ILE A 76 18.34 -4.54 -8.49
N GLY A 77 17.09 -4.89 -8.21
CA GLY A 77 16.26 -5.70 -9.11
C GLY A 77 16.05 -5.02 -10.47
N TRP A 78 15.79 -3.72 -10.47
CA TRP A 78 15.66 -2.93 -11.69
C TRP A 78 16.98 -2.88 -12.49
N ALA A 79 18.12 -2.69 -11.82
CA ALA A 79 19.44 -2.70 -12.47
C ALA A 79 19.79 -4.07 -13.06
N LEU A 80 19.50 -5.16 -12.35
CA LEU A 80 19.69 -6.53 -12.85
C LEU A 80 18.84 -6.79 -14.11
N ASN A 81 17.59 -6.33 -14.11
CA ASN A 81 16.69 -6.44 -15.26
C ASN A 81 17.22 -5.66 -16.48
N LEU A 82 17.69 -4.42 -16.28
CA LEU A 82 18.29 -3.60 -17.36
C LEU A 82 19.55 -4.24 -17.95
N CYS A 83 20.39 -4.83 -17.11
CA CYS A 83 21.59 -5.52 -17.56
C CYS A 83 21.33 -6.92 -18.13
N GLN A 84 20.07 -7.38 -18.15
CA GLN A 84 19.65 -8.73 -18.56
C GLN A 84 20.45 -9.83 -17.85
N LEU A 85 20.79 -9.61 -16.58
CA LEU A 85 21.54 -10.56 -15.79
C LEU A 85 20.58 -11.60 -15.23
N ASN A 86 20.78 -12.85 -15.61
CA ASN A 86 20.04 -13.97 -15.07
C ASN A 86 20.49 -14.23 -13.63
N ILE A 87 19.52 -14.31 -12.72
CA ILE A 87 19.76 -14.72 -11.35
C ILE A 87 19.88 -16.26 -11.33
N PRO A 88 20.87 -16.84 -10.64
CA PRO A 88 20.95 -18.29 -10.45
C PRO A 88 19.66 -18.84 -9.83
N GLU A 89 19.20 -19.99 -10.32
CA GLU A 89 17.92 -20.59 -9.93
C GLU A 89 17.79 -20.80 -8.41
N ASP A 90 18.87 -21.20 -7.74
CA ASP A 90 18.90 -21.37 -6.28
C ASP A 90 18.61 -20.07 -5.53
N ILE A 91 19.13 -18.93 -6.03
CA ILE A 91 18.93 -17.62 -5.42
C ILE A 91 17.49 -17.16 -5.67
N ASP A 92 17.00 -17.33 -6.89
CA ASP A 92 15.64 -16.94 -7.27
C ASP A 92 14.59 -17.71 -6.46
N ALA A 93 14.75 -19.03 -6.33
CA ALA A 93 13.88 -19.88 -5.51
C ALA A 93 13.89 -19.46 -4.03
N THR A 94 15.06 -19.09 -3.50
CA THR A 94 15.19 -18.60 -2.12
C THR A 94 14.46 -17.27 -1.93
N LEU A 95 14.62 -16.34 -2.89
CA LEU A 95 13.96 -15.04 -2.86
C LEU A 95 12.44 -15.16 -3.01
N ASP A 96 11.92 -16.01 -3.91
CA ASP A 96 10.48 -16.24 -4.05
C ASP A 96 9.90 -16.88 -2.78
N MET A 97 10.62 -17.82 -2.15
CA MET A 97 10.22 -18.39 -0.87
C MET A 97 10.12 -17.32 0.23
N MET A 98 11.14 -16.46 0.37
CA MET A 98 11.09 -15.35 1.34
C MET A 98 9.98 -14.35 1.01
N GLY A 99 9.80 -14.02 -0.26
CA GLY A 99 8.74 -13.14 -0.76
C GLY A 99 7.34 -13.68 -0.47
N SER A 100 7.14 -14.99 -0.58
CA SER A 100 5.87 -15.66 -0.28
C SER A 100 5.43 -15.51 1.18
N LEU A 101 6.39 -15.35 2.11
CA LEU A 101 6.14 -15.13 3.54
C LEU A 101 5.81 -13.67 3.87
N VAL A 102 6.17 -12.72 3.00
CA VAL A 102 5.86 -11.29 3.22
C VAL A 102 4.37 -11.09 3.38
N VAL A 103 3.55 -11.77 2.58
CA VAL A 103 2.09 -11.67 2.60
C VAL A 103 1.48 -12.05 3.96
N PRO A 104 1.67 -13.29 4.47
CA PRO A 104 1.11 -13.67 5.76
C PRO A 104 1.71 -12.90 6.93
N LEU A 105 3.01 -12.57 6.91
CA LEU A 105 3.67 -11.85 8.01
C LEU A 105 3.20 -10.39 8.09
N ALA A 106 3.02 -9.71 6.95
CA ALA A 106 2.53 -8.35 6.93
C ALA A 106 1.04 -8.26 7.31
N LEU A 107 0.19 -9.21 6.86
CA LEU A 107 -1.21 -9.30 7.34
C LEU A 107 -1.29 -9.51 8.85
N LEU A 108 -0.46 -10.41 9.40
CA LEU A 108 -0.37 -10.63 10.85
C LEU A 108 0.07 -9.35 11.58
N SER A 109 1.11 -8.68 11.07
CA SER A 109 1.65 -7.45 11.64
C SER A 109 0.62 -6.32 11.64
N VAL A 110 -0.12 -6.12 10.55
CA VAL A 110 -1.21 -5.14 10.47
C VAL A 110 -2.29 -5.48 11.50
N GLY A 111 -2.68 -6.75 11.62
CA GLY A 111 -3.65 -7.21 12.62
C GLY A 111 -3.21 -6.92 14.06
N MET A 112 -1.94 -7.16 14.40
CA MET A 112 -1.38 -6.89 15.74
C MET A 112 -1.25 -5.40 16.07
N GLN A 113 -1.14 -4.54 15.05
CA GLN A 113 -1.04 -3.09 15.20
C GLN A 113 -2.40 -2.42 15.44
N LEU A 114 -3.52 -3.13 15.30
CA LEU A 114 -4.85 -2.58 15.57
C LEU A 114 -5.08 -2.39 17.08
N LYS A 115 -4.74 -1.20 17.60
CA LYS A 115 -5.06 -0.78 18.97
C LYS A 115 -5.94 0.45 18.97
N LEU A 116 -7.24 0.24 18.92
CA LEU A 116 -8.19 1.33 18.78
C LEU A 116 -8.32 2.17 20.06
N ASP A 117 -7.53 3.25 20.15
CA ASP A 117 -7.68 4.28 21.18
C ASP A 117 -8.39 5.51 20.60
N PHE A 118 -9.71 5.49 20.63
CA PHE A 118 -10.56 6.57 20.11
C PHE A 118 -10.53 7.86 20.94
N LYS A 119 -9.97 7.83 22.15
CA LYS A 119 -10.02 8.97 23.09
C LYS A 119 -8.99 10.07 22.76
N SER A 120 -7.95 9.73 22.01
CA SER A 120 -6.86 10.66 21.63
C SER A 120 -7.14 11.42 20.33
N LEU A 121 -8.22 11.08 19.62
CA LEU A 121 -8.52 11.60 18.29
C LEU A 121 -9.26 12.94 18.34
N HIS A 122 -8.71 13.89 17.60
CA HIS A 122 -9.43 15.10 17.23
C HIS A 122 -10.25 14.83 15.95
N TRP A 123 -11.50 14.42 16.13
CA TRP A 123 -12.39 13.96 15.06
C TRP A 123 -12.47 14.88 13.83
N ASN A 124 -12.44 16.20 14.01
CA ASN A 124 -12.49 17.14 12.87
C ASN A 124 -11.32 16.94 11.90
N TYR A 125 -10.10 16.75 12.41
CA TYR A 125 -8.91 16.52 11.57
C TYR A 125 -8.90 15.12 10.97
N VAL A 126 -9.50 14.15 11.67
CA VAL A 126 -9.64 12.77 11.21
C VAL A 126 -10.59 12.71 10.03
N TRP A 127 -11.77 13.33 10.14
CA TRP A 127 -12.75 13.41 9.06
C TRP A 127 -12.22 14.17 7.85
N LEU A 128 -11.54 15.30 8.06
CA LEU A 128 -10.91 16.05 6.97
C LEU A 128 -9.88 15.20 6.24
N GLY A 129 -9.03 14.51 7.00
CA GLY A 129 -8.07 13.55 6.46
C GLY A 129 -8.76 12.46 5.66
N LEU A 130 -9.70 11.74 6.29
CA LEU A 130 -10.50 10.65 5.71
C LEU A 130 -11.18 11.07 4.41
N GLY A 131 -11.87 12.21 4.40
CA GLY A 131 -12.51 12.75 3.21
C GLY A 131 -11.51 13.05 2.10
N PHE A 132 -10.37 13.67 2.45
CA PHE A 132 -9.32 13.96 1.48
C PHE A 132 -8.81 12.68 0.80
N LYS A 133 -8.52 11.63 1.56
CA LYS A 133 -7.78 10.47 1.02
C LYS A 133 -8.68 9.31 0.57
N LEU A 134 -9.93 9.19 1.05
CA LEU A 134 -10.88 8.18 0.56
C LEU A 134 -11.70 8.66 -0.63
N LEU A 135 -11.95 9.97 -0.73
CA LEU A 135 -12.82 10.52 -1.76
C LEU A 135 -12.03 11.40 -2.73
N LEU A 136 -11.42 12.46 -2.21
CA LEU A 136 -10.82 13.51 -3.03
C LEU A 136 -9.61 13.01 -3.82
N PHE A 137 -8.65 12.36 -3.15
CA PHE A 137 -7.40 11.92 -3.77
C PHE A 137 -7.63 10.83 -4.83
N PRO A 138 -8.42 9.76 -4.58
CA PRO A 138 -8.73 8.78 -5.62
C PRO A 138 -9.58 9.36 -6.75
N ALA A 139 -10.50 10.28 -6.47
CA ALA A 139 -11.27 10.96 -7.52
C ALA A 139 -10.37 11.82 -8.43
N ILE A 140 -9.37 12.50 -7.86
CA ILE A 140 -8.37 13.26 -8.63
C ILE A 140 -7.57 12.31 -9.53
N ILE A 141 -7.03 11.22 -8.99
CA ILE A 141 -6.25 10.25 -9.76
C ILE A 141 -7.11 9.59 -10.84
N PHE A 142 -8.34 9.19 -10.51
CA PHE A 142 -9.30 8.63 -11.46
C PHE A 142 -9.59 9.60 -12.61
N THR A 143 -9.88 10.86 -12.29
CA THR A 143 -10.16 11.91 -13.29
C THR A 143 -8.95 12.14 -14.19
N LEU A 144 -7.75 12.24 -13.62
CA LEU A 144 -6.53 12.41 -14.39
C LEU A 144 -6.32 11.22 -15.34
N CYS A 145 -6.37 10.00 -14.84
CA CYS A 145 -6.08 8.82 -15.66
C CYS A 145 -7.14 8.56 -16.74
N PHE A 146 -8.43 8.53 -16.38
CA PHE A 146 -9.49 8.12 -17.29
C PHE A 146 -10.08 9.25 -18.13
N ILE A 147 -10.13 10.48 -17.61
CA ILE A 147 -10.78 11.61 -18.29
C ILE A 147 -9.76 12.46 -19.05
N VAL A 148 -8.63 12.79 -18.40
CA VAL A 148 -7.60 13.66 -19.01
C VAL A 148 -6.68 12.86 -19.93
N PHE A 149 -6.04 11.82 -19.41
CA PHE A 149 -5.11 11.00 -20.19
C PHE A 149 -5.80 9.93 -21.05
N LYS A 150 -7.05 9.56 -20.71
CA LYS A 150 -7.85 8.54 -21.42
C LYS A 150 -7.14 7.20 -21.53
N GLU A 151 -6.31 6.89 -20.54
CA GLU A 151 -5.58 5.64 -20.46
C GLU A 151 -6.44 4.57 -19.78
N THR A 152 -6.35 3.35 -20.28
CA THR A 152 -7.09 2.19 -19.74
C THR A 152 -6.16 1.00 -19.60
N GLY A 153 -6.44 0.15 -18.63
CA GLY A 153 -5.70 -1.08 -18.41
C GLY A 153 -5.36 -1.30 -16.95
N GLN A 154 -4.83 -2.49 -16.67
CA GLN A 154 -4.53 -2.96 -15.32
C GLN A 154 -3.62 -2.00 -14.54
N ILE A 155 -2.64 -1.38 -15.22
CA ILE A 155 -1.72 -0.41 -14.58
C ILE A 155 -2.47 0.79 -14.00
N ILE A 156 -3.44 1.32 -14.75
CA ILE A 156 -4.24 2.47 -14.33
C ILE A 156 -5.19 2.09 -13.21
N GLU A 157 -5.85 0.94 -13.31
CA GLU A 157 -6.73 0.42 -12.26
C GLU A 157 -6.00 0.24 -10.93
N ILE A 158 -4.83 -0.40 -10.97
CA ILE A 158 -3.96 -0.58 -9.80
C ILE A 158 -3.54 0.79 -9.24
N THR A 159 -3.16 1.74 -10.08
CA THR A 159 -2.76 3.09 -9.63
C THR A 159 -3.90 3.81 -8.90
N VAL A 160 -5.13 3.70 -9.41
CA VAL A 160 -6.31 4.29 -8.74
C VAL A 160 -6.59 3.58 -7.42
N ILE A 161 -6.51 2.26 -7.37
CA ILE A 161 -6.66 1.48 -6.13
C ILE A 161 -5.60 1.89 -5.09
N GLU A 162 -4.34 1.98 -5.50
CA GLU A 162 -3.22 2.40 -4.64
C GLU A 162 -3.41 3.81 -4.07
N SER A 163 -4.01 4.71 -4.84
CA SER A 163 -4.33 6.07 -4.36
C SER A 163 -5.33 6.07 -3.20
N ALA A 164 -6.25 5.09 -3.17
CA ALA A 164 -7.26 4.90 -2.13
C ALA A 164 -6.78 4.09 -0.93
N MET A 165 -5.50 3.70 -0.88
CA MET A 165 -4.93 2.96 0.25
C MET A 165 -4.88 3.80 1.52
N ALA A 166 -4.87 3.11 2.67
CA ALA A 166 -4.77 3.73 4.00
C ALA A 166 -3.54 4.61 4.15
N SER A 167 -3.48 5.47 5.18
CA SER A 167 -2.29 6.29 5.40
C SER A 167 -1.07 5.43 5.74
N MET A 168 0.10 5.78 5.18
CA MET A 168 1.35 5.08 5.44
C MET A 168 1.80 5.21 6.91
N ILE A 169 2.16 4.09 7.56
CA ILE A 169 2.71 4.08 8.93
C ILE A 169 4.08 4.78 8.97
N THR A 170 4.91 4.60 7.94
CA THR A 170 6.21 5.27 7.81
C THR A 170 6.09 6.79 7.85
N ALA A 171 4.99 7.36 7.32
CA ALA A 171 4.72 8.78 7.43
C ALA A 171 4.46 9.23 8.88
N ALA A 172 3.94 8.34 9.74
CA ALA A 172 3.75 8.59 11.16
C ALA A 172 5.08 8.60 11.90
N ILE A 173 5.93 7.62 11.60
CA ILE A 173 7.27 7.51 12.19
C ILE A 173 8.07 8.77 11.88
N VAL A 174 8.11 9.19 10.61
CA VAL A 174 8.77 10.45 10.21
C VAL A 174 8.18 11.64 10.98
N ALA A 175 6.85 11.78 11.02
CA ALA A 175 6.24 12.89 11.77
C ALA A 175 6.63 12.89 13.27
N ILE A 176 6.69 11.72 13.90
CA ILE A 176 7.08 11.54 15.30
C ILE A 176 8.54 11.92 15.54
N GLU A 177 9.46 11.52 14.66
CA GLU A 177 10.89 11.89 14.73
C GLU A 177 11.08 13.41 14.64
N TYR A 178 10.16 14.10 13.95
CA TYR A 178 10.13 15.55 13.85
C TYR A 178 9.47 16.24 15.06
N GLY A 179 9.00 15.48 16.06
CA GLY A 179 8.46 16.01 17.31
C GLY A 179 6.95 16.26 17.29
N LEU A 180 6.24 15.74 16.29
CA LEU A 180 4.78 15.78 16.23
C LEU A 180 4.19 14.74 17.19
N LYS A 181 2.98 15.00 17.70
CA LYS A 181 2.34 14.26 18.81
C LYS A 181 2.13 12.76 18.49
N PRO A 182 2.88 11.82 19.10
CA PRO A 182 2.87 10.41 18.69
C PRO A 182 1.52 9.71 18.85
N ARG A 183 0.83 9.95 19.98
CA ARG A 183 -0.47 9.33 20.24
C ARG A 183 -1.52 9.70 19.18
N PHE A 184 -1.58 10.96 18.78
CA PHE A 184 -2.53 11.40 17.76
C PHE A 184 -2.23 10.78 16.39
N LEU A 185 -0.96 10.74 15.99
CA LEU A 185 -0.55 10.23 14.68
C LEU A 185 -0.77 8.71 14.57
N GLN A 186 -0.49 7.96 15.64
CA GLN A 186 -0.75 6.51 15.71
C GLN A 186 -2.24 6.22 15.62
N SER A 187 -3.05 6.85 16.47
CA SER A 187 -4.51 6.67 16.46
C SER A 187 -5.16 7.14 15.15
N TYR A 188 -4.61 8.18 14.51
CA TYR A 188 -5.03 8.60 13.17
C TYR A 188 -4.78 7.51 12.12
N VAL A 189 -3.58 6.95 12.06
CA VAL A 189 -3.23 5.87 11.09
C VAL A 189 -4.02 4.60 11.36
N GLU A 190 -4.26 4.24 12.62
CA GLU A 190 -5.07 3.08 12.99
C GLU A 190 -6.53 3.25 12.57
N CYS A 191 -7.13 4.41 12.84
CA CYS A 191 -8.48 4.74 12.38
C CYS A 191 -8.57 4.60 10.86
N TRP A 192 -7.56 5.10 10.14
CA TRP A 192 -7.43 4.94 8.70
C TRP A 192 -7.38 3.49 8.23
N ASN A 193 -6.49 2.68 8.81
CA ASN A 193 -6.37 1.27 8.46
C ASN A 193 -7.71 0.54 8.69
N THR A 194 -8.44 0.85 9.77
CA THR A 194 -9.77 0.25 9.99
C THR A 194 -10.83 0.71 9.00
N SER A 195 -10.90 2.00 8.68
CA SER A 195 -11.88 2.53 7.71
C SER A 195 -11.62 1.99 6.30
N VAL A 196 -10.35 1.83 5.93
CA VAL A 196 -9.94 1.27 4.64
C VAL A 196 -10.22 -0.23 4.61
N ILE A 197 -9.85 -1.00 5.63
CA ILE A 197 -10.25 -2.42 5.69
C ILE A 197 -11.76 -2.56 5.53
N PHE A 198 -12.56 -1.74 6.23
CA PHE A 198 -14.02 -1.78 6.13
C PHE A 198 -14.53 -1.40 4.72
N ASN A 199 -14.02 -0.32 4.14
CA ASN A 199 -14.40 0.14 2.80
C ASN A 199 -13.95 -0.88 1.72
N TYR A 200 -12.75 -1.42 1.82
CA TYR A 200 -12.25 -2.45 0.92
C TYR A 200 -13.04 -3.76 1.03
N TRP A 201 -13.40 -4.22 2.22
CA TRP A 201 -14.32 -5.34 2.34
C TRP A 201 -15.66 -5.02 1.66
N THR A 202 -16.21 -3.82 1.81
CA THR A 202 -17.44 -3.46 1.08
C THR A 202 -17.27 -3.40 -0.43
N VAL A 203 -16.14 -2.89 -0.95
CA VAL A 203 -15.85 -2.83 -2.40
C VAL A 203 -15.56 -4.20 -2.96
N VAL A 204 -14.75 -5.03 -2.30
CA VAL A 204 -14.49 -6.42 -2.68
C VAL A 204 -15.76 -7.25 -2.61
N LEU A 205 -16.63 -7.04 -1.63
CA LEU A 205 -17.94 -7.70 -1.52
C LEU A 205 -18.92 -7.20 -2.60
N ALA A 206 -18.95 -5.89 -2.89
CA ALA A 206 -19.86 -5.27 -3.85
C ALA A 206 -19.47 -5.51 -5.32
N ASN A 207 -18.18 -5.61 -5.62
CA ASN A 207 -17.64 -5.79 -6.98
C ASN A 207 -17.32 -7.27 -7.29
N SER A 208 -17.92 -8.19 -6.53
CA SER A 208 -17.53 -9.58 -6.49
C SER A 208 -18.07 -10.45 -7.64
N ASP A 209 -17.64 -10.17 -8.87
CA ASP A 209 -17.33 -11.27 -9.79
C ASP A 209 -16.17 -12.14 -9.23
N PHE A 210 -15.36 -11.57 -8.33
CA PHE A 210 -14.34 -12.24 -7.51
C PHE A 210 -14.90 -13.32 -6.56
N LEU A 211 -16.07 -13.09 -5.92
CA LEU A 211 -16.75 -14.11 -5.12
C LEU A 211 -17.59 -15.05 -5.99
N LYS A 212 -18.17 -14.59 -7.10
CA LYS A 212 -18.80 -15.51 -8.06
C LYS A 212 -17.80 -16.52 -8.63
N LYS A 213 -16.56 -16.12 -8.95
CA LYS A 213 -15.49 -17.04 -9.39
C LYS A 213 -15.00 -17.97 -8.27
N ARG A 214 -14.88 -17.50 -7.03
CA ARG A 214 -14.30 -18.29 -5.90
C ARG A 214 -15.32 -19.12 -5.11
N PHE A 215 -16.62 -18.77 -5.17
CA PHE A 215 -17.72 -19.46 -4.50
C PHE A 215 -18.73 -20.13 -5.45
N ASN A 216 -18.41 -20.32 -6.73
CA ASN A 216 -19.10 -21.32 -7.57
C ASN A 216 -18.73 -22.78 -7.18
N ARG A 217 -18.62 -23.03 -5.86
CA ARG A 217 -18.42 -24.36 -5.25
C ARG A 217 -19.64 -25.26 -5.40
N LYS A 218 -20.79 -24.74 -5.89
CA LYS A 218 -21.90 -25.61 -6.28
C LYS A 218 -21.57 -26.47 -7.49
N ALA A 219 -20.63 -26.06 -8.37
CA ALA A 219 -20.13 -26.92 -9.44
C ALA A 219 -19.04 -27.91 -8.94
N PHE A 220 -18.13 -27.44 -8.07
CA PHE A 220 -17.02 -28.26 -7.57
C PHE A 220 -17.45 -29.37 -6.58
N LEU A 221 -18.47 -29.13 -5.74
CA LEU A 221 -19.02 -30.18 -4.85
C LEU A 221 -19.89 -31.18 -5.61
N LEU A 222 -20.55 -30.77 -6.71
CA LEU A 222 -21.37 -31.65 -7.53
C LEU A 222 -20.51 -32.60 -8.37
N GLU A 223 -19.37 -32.15 -8.91
CA GLU A 223 -18.41 -33.04 -9.60
C GLU A 223 -17.76 -34.06 -8.67
N ILE A 224 -17.44 -33.68 -7.42
CA ILE A 224 -16.88 -34.60 -6.41
C ILE A 224 -17.94 -35.62 -5.94
N PHE A 225 -19.21 -35.24 -5.90
CA PHE A 225 -20.30 -36.15 -5.53
C PHE A 225 -20.68 -37.10 -6.68
N ILE A 226 -20.65 -36.63 -7.93
CA ILE A 226 -20.93 -37.45 -9.13
C ILE A 226 -19.80 -38.45 -9.40
N ARG A 227 -18.52 -38.07 -9.26
CA ARG A 227 -17.37 -39.00 -9.41
C ARG A 227 -17.26 -40.09 -8.34
N LYS A 228 -18.07 -40.04 -7.27
CA LYS A 228 -18.15 -41.10 -6.25
C LYS A 228 -19.32 -42.06 -6.46
N LEU A 229 -20.20 -41.80 -7.44
CA LEU A 229 -21.41 -42.59 -7.72
C LEU A 229 -21.43 -43.23 -9.12
N THR A 230 -20.36 -43.05 -9.91
CA THR A 230 -20.04 -43.77 -11.16
C THR A 230 -18.65 -44.34 -11.06
#